data_AF-A0A956RRD9-F1
#
_entry.id   AF-A0A956RRD9-F1
#
_cell.length_a   1.000
_cell.length_b   1.000
_cell.length_c   1.000
_cell.angle_alpha   90.00
_cell.angle_beta   90.00
_cell.angle_gamma   90.00
#
_symmetry.space_group_name_H-M   'P 1'
#
loop_
_entity.id
_entity.type
_entity.pdbx_description
1 polymer ?
#
loop_
_entity_poly.entity_id
_entity_poly.type
_entity_poly.pdbx_seq_one_letter_code
_entity_poly.pdbx_strand_id
1 'polypeptide(L)'
;MTETWMARALLAGTLLLLGFLLYPVLGLAPLFAIAFILWYPTRHGSDGRAVFAVVAFLFVAWILHQVRWVVYPLLAAMLIAYWLDPLVDRLERWKLPRALGALIALLPIAIFLAVAALVLIPTLVNQLEEITTKVPDAIAAIQSQLEPLRSRLELLSRGGQMPDWVQKGLEHVGSLLKAAIAGMSGLGKGVGKAIQLLGMLALVPVLAFYLLVDWDRIRDGLVGLVP
;
A
#
# COMPACT_ATOMS: atom_id res chain seq x y z
N MET A 1 1.90 -35.00 -39.64
CA MET A 1 1.56 -35.03 -38.20
C MET A 1 2.41 -34.08 -37.34
N THR A 2 3.37 -33.33 -37.90
CA THR A 2 4.31 -32.46 -37.16
C THR A 2 3.91 -30.98 -37.07
N GLU A 3 2.98 -30.49 -37.90
CA GLU A 3 2.65 -29.05 -37.95
C GLU A 3 1.79 -28.55 -36.79
N THR A 4 0.95 -29.39 -36.19
CA THR A 4 0.04 -28.96 -35.11
C THR A 4 0.76 -28.67 -33.80
N TRP A 5 1.93 -29.28 -33.57
CA TRP A 5 2.72 -29.04 -32.36
C TRP A 5 3.44 -27.69 -32.41
N MET A 6 4.02 -27.34 -33.57
CA MET A 6 4.69 -26.04 -33.75
C MET A 6 3.71 -24.87 -33.65
N ALA A 7 2.52 -25.00 -34.25
CA ALA A 7 1.48 -23.97 -34.15
C ALA A 7 1.04 -23.74 -32.70
N ARG A 8 0.90 -24.81 -31.91
CA ARG A 8 0.53 -24.73 -30.49
C ARG A 8 1.67 -24.17 -29.62
N ALA A 9 2.93 -24.51 -29.92
CA ALA A 9 4.09 -23.98 -29.22
C ALA A 9 4.28 -22.48 -29.51
N LEU A 10 4.07 -22.05 -30.76
CA LEU A 10 4.12 -20.64 -31.14
C LEU A 10 3.01 -19.86 -30.46
N LEU A 11 1.75 -20.32 -30.51
CA LEU A 11 0.63 -19.67 -29.82
C LEU A 11 0.83 -19.59 -28.30
N ALA A 12 1.33 -20.66 -27.68
CA ALA A 12 1.66 -20.63 -26.25
C ALA A 12 2.77 -19.61 -25.95
N GLY A 13 3.79 -19.54 -26.81
CA GLY A 13 4.86 -18.55 -26.74
C GLY A 13 4.34 -17.12 -26.88
N THR A 14 3.49 -16.84 -27.88
CA THR A 14 2.91 -15.50 -28.08
C THR A 14 1.99 -15.10 -26.95
N LEU A 15 1.19 -16.03 -26.42
CA LEU A 15 0.32 -15.78 -25.27
C LEU A 15 1.13 -15.52 -24.00
N LEU A 16 2.21 -16.28 -23.74
CA LEU A 16 3.12 -16.05 -22.62
C LEU A 16 3.84 -14.70 -22.73
N LEU A 17 4.33 -14.35 -23.92
CA LEU A 17 4.93 -13.04 -24.19
C LEU A 17 3.93 -11.91 -23.97
N LEU A 18 2.71 -12.06 -24.47
CA LEU A 18 1.64 -11.08 -24.29
C LEU A 18 1.24 -10.94 -22.81
N GLY A 19 1.14 -12.06 -22.08
CA GLY A 19 0.85 -12.07 -20.65
C GLY A 19 1.97 -11.45 -19.81
N PHE A 20 3.24 -11.68 -20.18
CA PHE A 20 4.40 -11.03 -19.57
C PHE A 20 4.46 -9.53 -19.87
N LEU A 21 4.14 -9.13 -21.10
CA LEU A 21 4.14 -7.72 -21.52
C LEU A 21 2.98 -6.94 -20.86
N LEU A 22 1.86 -7.60 -20.58
CA LEU A 22 0.69 -7.04 -19.91
C LEU A 22 0.74 -7.15 -18.37
N TYR A 23 1.68 -7.91 -17.80
CA TYR A 23 1.86 -8.06 -16.35
C TYR A 23 1.97 -6.71 -15.59
N PRO A 24 2.67 -5.68 -16.10
CA PRO A 24 2.75 -4.38 -15.43
C PRO A 24 1.43 -3.62 -15.38
N VAL A 25 0.49 -3.93 -16.28
CA VAL A 25 -0.78 -3.21 -16.46
C VAL A 25 -1.98 -3.97 -15.86
N LEU A 26 -1.99 -5.31 -15.99
CA LEU A 26 -3.08 -6.19 -15.56
C LEU A 26 -2.71 -7.11 -14.37
N GLY A 27 -1.47 -7.04 -13.87
CA GLY A 27 -0.96 -7.91 -12.81
C GLY A 27 -0.85 -9.39 -13.26
N LEU A 28 -1.09 -10.36 -12.37
CA LEU A 28 -1.01 -11.79 -12.71
C LEU A 28 -2.26 -12.30 -13.47
N ALA A 29 -3.31 -11.50 -13.65
CA ALA A 29 -4.54 -11.92 -14.34
C ALA A 29 -4.32 -12.57 -15.72
N PRO A 30 -3.41 -12.08 -16.59
CA PRO A 30 -3.13 -12.71 -17.88
C PRO A 30 -2.48 -14.09 -17.72
N LEU A 31 -1.62 -14.27 -16.71
CA LEU A 31 -0.97 -15.55 -16.43
C LEU A 31 -1.97 -16.59 -15.93
N PHE A 32 -2.99 -16.17 -15.17
CA PHE A 32 -4.09 -17.06 -14.77
C PHE A 32 -5.02 -17.41 -15.94
N ALA A 33 -5.30 -16.46 -16.85
CA ALA A 33 -6.04 -16.76 -18.08
C ALA A 33 -5.27 -17.75 -18.97
N ILE A 34 -3.94 -17.61 -19.08
CA ILE A 34 -3.08 -18.54 -19.81
C ILE A 34 -3.00 -19.90 -19.10
N ALA A 35 -2.89 -19.93 -17.78
CA ALA A 35 -2.94 -21.17 -17.00
C ALA A 35 -4.31 -21.88 -17.12
N PHE A 36 -5.41 -21.13 -17.17
CA PHE A 36 -6.76 -21.65 -17.39
C PHE A 36 -6.96 -22.18 -18.83
N ILE A 37 -6.41 -21.47 -19.82
CA ILE A 37 -6.39 -21.91 -21.23
C ILE A 37 -5.50 -23.15 -21.41
N LEU A 38 -4.34 -23.21 -20.73
CA LEU A 38 -3.46 -24.37 -20.68
C LEU A 38 -4.01 -25.52 -19.82
N TRP A 39 -5.01 -25.27 -18.97
CA TRP A 39 -5.68 -26.29 -18.15
C TRP A 39 -6.76 -27.08 -18.93
N TYR A 40 -7.38 -26.47 -19.93
CA TYR A 40 -8.40 -27.11 -20.80
C TYR A 40 -7.98 -28.47 -21.40
N PRO A 41 -6.71 -28.70 -21.81
CA PRO A 41 -6.23 -29.99 -22.33
C PRO A 41 -6.00 -31.08 -21.27
N THR A 42 -5.80 -30.72 -20.00
CA THR A 42 -5.37 -31.66 -18.93
C THR A 42 -6.52 -32.29 -18.12
N ARG A 43 -7.78 -32.10 -18.53
CA ARG A 43 -8.98 -32.51 -17.75
C ARG A 43 -9.24 -34.01 -17.59
N HIS A 44 -8.44 -34.90 -18.20
CA HIS A 44 -8.75 -36.34 -18.31
C HIS A 44 -7.99 -37.29 -17.35
N GLY A 45 -7.32 -36.78 -16.30
CA GLY A 45 -6.68 -37.60 -15.25
C GLY A 45 -6.92 -37.10 -13.83
N SER A 46 -6.71 -37.95 -12.81
CA SER A 46 -6.82 -37.61 -11.37
C SER A 46 -6.00 -36.37 -10.97
N ASP A 47 -4.92 -36.12 -11.70
CA ASP A 47 -3.96 -35.06 -11.44
C ASP A 47 -4.49 -33.67 -11.86
N GLY A 48 -5.48 -33.63 -12.75
CA GLY A 48 -6.10 -32.39 -13.23
C GLY A 48 -6.89 -31.64 -12.14
N ARG A 49 -7.38 -32.34 -11.12
CA ARG A 49 -8.09 -31.72 -9.98
C ARG A 49 -7.13 -31.02 -9.02
N ALA A 50 -5.97 -31.62 -8.77
CA ALA A 50 -4.94 -31.03 -7.92
C ALA A 50 -4.35 -29.77 -8.58
N VAL A 51 -4.03 -29.85 -9.88
CA VAL A 51 -3.55 -28.69 -10.66
C VAL A 51 -4.61 -27.58 -10.68
N PHE A 52 -5.89 -27.91 -10.88
CA PHE A 52 -6.98 -26.93 -10.80
C PHE A 52 -7.07 -26.27 -9.42
N ALA A 53 -7.03 -27.05 -8.34
CA ALA A 53 -7.11 -26.52 -6.98
C ALA A 53 -5.94 -25.57 -6.67
N VAL A 54 -4.72 -25.91 -7.12
CA VAL A 54 -3.54 -25.06 -6.95
C VAL A 54 -3.67 -23.77 -7.77
N VAL A 55 -4.10 -23.84 -9.03
CA VAL A 55 -4.29 -22.64 -9.87
C VAL A 55 -5.41 -21.75 -9.31
N ALA A 56 -6.52 -22.33 -8.87
CA ALA A 56 -7.62 -21.61 -8.23
C ALA A 56 -7.19 -20.97 -6.91
N PHE A 57 -6.44 -21.69 -6.07
CA PHE A 57 -5.87 -21.15 -4.83
C PHE A 57 -4.94 -19.98 -5.09
N LEU A 58 -4.00 -20.11 -6.05
CA LEU A 58 -3.09 -19.03 -6.43
C LEU A 58 -3.85 -17.82 -7.01
N PHE A 59 -4.93 -18.05 -7.77
CA PHE A 59 -5.78 -16.98 -8.29
C PHE A 59 -6.50 -16.22 -7.19
N VAL A 60 -7.11 -16.94 -6.24
CA VAL A 60 -7.74 -16.34 -5.06
C VAL A 60 -6.71 -15.59 -4.22
N ALA A 61 -5.55 -16.18 -3.96
CA ALA A 61 -4.46 -15.54 -3.22
C ALA A 61 -3.97 -14.26 -3.93
N TRP A 62 -3.89 -14.28 -5.26
CA TRP A 62 -3.55 -13.09 -6.04
C TRP A 62 -4.64 -12.01 -5.97
N ILE A 63 -5.92 -12.37 -6.10
CA ILE A 63 -7.02 -11.42 -5.90
C ILE A 63 -6.92 -10.80 -4.51
N LEU A 64 -6.82 -11.62 -3.46
CA LEU A 64 -6.68 -11.14 -2.08
C LEU A 64 -5.46 -10.22 -1.91
N HIS A 65 -4.36 -10.50 -2.59
CA HIS A 65 -3.19 -9.63 -2.62
C HIS A 65 -3.50 -8.26 -3.25
N GLN A 66 -4.30 -8.21 -4.33
CA GLN A 66 -4.71 -6.97 -4.98
C GLN A 66 -5.72 -6.18 -4.14
N VAL A 67 -6.71 -6.86 -3.52
CA VAL A 67 -7.75 -6.19 -2.72
C VAL A 67 -7.34 -5.96 -1.26
N ARG A 68 -6.07 -6.22 -0.90
CA ARG A 68 -5.56 -6.05 0.48
C ARG A 68 -5.93 -4.71 1.12
N TRP A 69 -6.00 -3.65 0.32
CA TRP A 69 -6.28 -2.30 0.77
C TRP A 69 -7.72 -2.14 1.26
N VAL A 70 -8.66 -2.97 0.81
CA VAL A 70 -10.04 -3.08 1.31
C VAL A 70 -10.14 -4.12 2.42
N VAL A 71 -9.38 -5.22 2.30
CA VAL A 71 -9.43 -6.33 3.28
C VAL A 71 -8.93 -5.88 4.65
N TYR A 72 -7.85 -5.10 4.73
CA TYR A 72 -7.32 -4.64 6.02
C TYR A 72 -8.30 -3.79 6.84
N PRO A 73 -8.91 -2.70 6.31
CA PRO A 73 -9.88 -1.93 7.07
C PRO A 73 -11.13 -2.75 7.40
N LEU A 74 -11.54 -3.69 6.53
CA LEU A 74 -12.65 -4.61 6.81
C LEU A 74 -12.35 -5.53 8.01
N LEU A 75 -11.17 -6.15 8.05
CA LEU A 75 -10.76 -7.00 9.17
C LEU A 75 -10.64 -6.21 10.47
N ALA A 76 -10.07 -5.00 10.42
CA ALA A 76 -10.02 -4.11 11.57
C ALA A 76 -11.42 -3.74 12.07
N ALA A 77 -12.34 -3.45 11.13
CA ALA A 77 -13.73 -3.16 11.44
C ALA A 77 -14.46 -4.37 12.05
N MET A 78 -14.23 -5.59 11.54
CA MET A 78 -14.77 -6.82 12.13
C MET A 78 -14.27 -7.04 13.56
N LEU A 79 -12.98 -6.81 13.82
CA LEU A 79 -12.42 -6.94 15.15
C LEU A 79 -13.04 -5.94 16.14
N ILE A 80 -13.19 -4.69 15.70
CA ILE A 80 -13.87 -3.63 16.47
C ILE A 80 -15.33 -4.00 16.70
N ALA A 81 -16.05 -4.44 15.66
CA ALA A 81 -17.44 -4.87 15.79
C ALA A 81 -17.59 -6.00 16.80
N TYR A 82 -16.75 -7.03 16.72
CA TYR A 82 -16.73 -8.13 17.70
C TYR A 82 -16.50 -7.64 19.14
N TRP A 83 -15.61 -6.66 19.33
CA TRP A 83 -15.35 -6.08 20.65
C TRP A 83 -16.49 -5.19 21.16
N LEU A 84 -17.15 -4.46 20.28
CA LEU A 84 -18.22 -3.52 20.63
C LEU A 84 -19.59 -4.18 20.72
N ASP A 85 -19.78 -5.36 20.11
CA ASP A 85 -21.05 -6.08 20.10
C ASP A 85 -21.64 -6.30 21.51
N PRO A 86 -20.87 -6.77 22.52
CA PRO A 86 -21.39 -6.88 23.89
C PRO A 86 -21.81 -5.55 24.52
N LEU A 87 -21.24 -4.42 24.07
CA LEU A 87 -21.65 -3.08 24.50
C LEU A 87 -22.99 -2.71 23.83
N VAL A 88 -23.15 -3.02 22.54
CA VAL A 88 -24.40 -2.80 21.81
C VAL A 88 -25.52 -3.65 22.39
N ASP A 89 -25.28 -4.92 22.69
CA ASP A 89 -26.26 -5.81 23.35
C ASP A 89 -26.73 -5.27 24.71
N ARG A 90 -25.83 -4.64 25.47
CA ARG A 90 -26.20 -3.99 26.75
C ARG A 90 -27.08 -2.78 26.54
N LEU A 91 -26.86 -2.01 25.47
CA LEU A 91 -27.68 -0.86 25.11
C LEU A 91 -29.06 -1.28 24.57
N GLU A 92 -29.14 -2.39 23.83
CA GLU A 92 -30.42 -2.96 23.38
C GLU A 92 -31.33 -3.34 24.56
N ARG A 93 -30.76 -3.82 25.68
CA ARG A 93 -31.54 -4.11 26.91
C ARG A 93 -32.23 -2.87 27.47
N TRP A 94 -31.79 -1.66 27.11
CA TRP A 94 -32.44 -0.39 27.46
C TRP A 94 -33.50 0.04 26.45
N LYS A 95 -33.97 -0.87 25.59
CA LYS A 95 -34.95 -0.65 24.51
C LYS A 95 -34.45 0.28 23.41
N LEU A 96 -33.14 0.44 23.25
CA LEU A 96 -32.56 1.16 22.12
C LEU A 96 -32.53 0.25 20.88
N PRO A 97 -32.89 0.75 19.68
CA PRO A 97 -32.68 0.01 18.45
C PRO A 97 -31.17 -0.19 18.20
N ARG A 98 -30.79 -1.36 17.69
CA ARG A 98 -29.38 -1.76 17.48
C ARG A 98 -28.54 -0.70 16.78
N ALA A 99 -29.10 -0.05 15.75
CA ALA A 99 -28.43 1.02 15.03
C ALA A 99 -28.01 2.20 15.91
N LEU A 100 -28.84 2.58 16.89
CA LEU A 100 -28.47 3.63 17.85
C LEU A 100 -27.45 3.12 18.87
N GLY A 101 -27.57 1.85 19.31
CA GLY A 101 -26.57 1.22 20.17
C GLY A 101 -25.19 1.19 19.52
N ALA A 102 -25.11 0.77 18.25
CA ALA A 102 -23.90 0.76 17.44
C ALA A 102 -23.33 2.17 17.26
N LEU A 103 -24.16 3.16 16.94
CA LEU A 103 -23.73 4.55 16.79
C LEU A 103 -23.11 5.10 18.08
N ILE A 104 -23.76 4.87 19.22
CA ILE A 104 -23.27 5.33 20.54
C ILE A 104 -21.96 4.64 20.89
N ALA A 105 -21.85 3.33 20.65
CA ALA A 105 -20.64 2.56 20.96
C ALA A 105 -19.44 3.00 20.08
N LEU A 106 -19.69 3.34 18.81
CA LEU A 106 -18.67 3.81 17.87
C LEU A 106 -18.30 5.29 18.02
N LEU A 107 -19.17 6.11 18.60
CA LEU A 107 -18.99 7.55 18.70
C LEU A 107 -17.62 7.97 19.29
N PRO A 108 -17.14 7.37 20.40
CA PRO A 108 -15.84 7.73 20.98
C PRO A 108 -14.67 7.45 20.03
N ILE A 109 -14.73 6.34 19.29
CA ILE A 109 -13.71 5.96 18.31
C ILE A 109 -13.73 6.93 17.14
N ALA A 110 -14.91 7.24 16.61
CA ALA A 110 -15.07 8.20 15.51
C ALA A 110 -14.57 9.60 15.89
N ILE A 111 -14.90 10.07 17.10
CA ILE A 111 -14.42 11.37 17.62
C ILE A 111 -12.91 11.34 17.78
N PHE A 112 -12.35 10.29 18.38
CA PHE A 112 -10.90 10.16 18.54
C PHE A 112 -10.17 10.24 17.19
N LEU A 113 -10.66 9.51 16.18
CA LEU A 113 -10.07 9.54 14.83
C LEU A 113 -10.23 10.90 14.17
N ALA A 114 -11.37 11.56 14.32
CA ALA A 114 -11.61 12.88 13.77
C ALA A 114 -10.67 13.93 14.40
N VAL A 115 -10.52 13.93 15.73
CA VAL A 115 -9.59 14.83 16.44
C VAL A 115 -8.15 14.53 16.04
N ALA A 116 -7.76 13.25 15.98
CA ALA A 116 -6.44 12.86 15.54
C ALA A 116 -6.15 13.38 14.12
N ALA A 117 -7.10 13.25 13.19
CA ALA A 117 -6.98 13.77 11.83
C ALA A 117 -6.87 15.30 11.80
N LEU A 118 -7.72 16.01 12.58
CA LEU A 118 -7.70 17.47 12.67
C LEU A 118 -6.37 18.02 13.21
N VAL A 119 -5.65 17.28 14.05
CA VAL A 119 -4.34 17.68 14.56
C VAL A 119 -3.20 17.21 13.66
N LEU A 120 -3.21 15.95 13.21
CA LEU A 120 -2.15 15.39 12.38
C LEU A 120 -2.10 16.02 10.99
N ILE A 121 -3.22 16.12 10.28
CA ILE A 121 -3.24 16.58 8.88
C ILE A 121 -2.59 17.96 8.73
N PRO A 122 -2.99 19.02 9.46
CA PRO A 122 -2.37 20.33 9.30
C PRO A 122 -0.91 20.33 9.74
N THR A 123 -0.56 19.58 10.78
CA THR A 123 0.84 19.44 11.21
C THR A 123 1.70 18.82 10.11
N LEU A 124 1.20 17.79 9.43
CA LEU A 124 1.89 17.14 8.30
C LEU A 124 1.99 18.06 7.08
N VAL A 125 0.93 18.82 6.76
CA VAL A 125 0.92 19.78 5.65
C VAL A 125 1.94 20.90 5.90
N ASN A 126 1.91 21.52 7.09
CA ASN A 126 2.86 22.57 7.45
C ASN A 126 4.31 22.05 7.39
N GLN A 127 4.56 20.84 7.89
CA GLN A 127 5.88 20.21 7.79
C GLN A 127 6.32 20.00 6.32
N LEU A 128 5.40 19.57 5.45
CA LEU A 128 5.70 19.42 4.03
C LEU A 128 5.98 20.76 3.35
N GLU A 129 5.20 21.79 3.65
CA GLU A 129 5.39 23.12 3.07
C GLU A 129 6.73 23.72 3.48
N GLU A 130 7.10 23.65 4.75
CA GLU A 130 8.40 24.13 5.22
C GLU A 130 9.55 23.39 4.57
N ILE A 131 9.42 22.07 4.40
CA ILE A 131 10.45 21.25 3.75
C ILE A 131 10.54 21.58 2.25
N THR A 132 9.41 21.69 1.56
CA THR A 132 9.37 21.84 0.09
C THR A 132 9.80 23.24 -0.35
N THR A 133 9.67 24.25 0.52
CA THR A 133 10.06 25.63 0.22
C THR A 133 11.43 25.99 0.81
N LYS A 134 11.61 25.86 2.13
CA LYS A 134 12.79 26.41 2.82
C LYS A 134 14.06 25.59 2.60
N VAL A 135 13.94 24.26 2.45
CA VAL A 135 15.13 23.39 2.38
C VAL A 135 15.82 23.45 1.01
N PRO A 136 15.12 23.39 -0.15
CA PRO A 136 15.74 23.60 -1.45
C PRO A 136 16.44 24.95 -1.55
N ASP A 137 15.82 26.02 -1.04
CA ASP A 137 16.40 27.37 -1.04
C ASP A 137 17.68 27.43 -0.21
N ALA A 138 17.70 26.82 0.98
CA ALA A 138 18.90 26.71 1.80
C ALA A 138 20.02 25.90 1.11
N ILE A 139 19.66 24.79 0.45
CA ILE A 139 20.61 23.98 -0.33
C ILE A 139 21.17 24.78 -1.50
N ALA A 140 20.32 25.50 -2.24
CA ALA A 140 20.72 26.33 -3.38
C ALA A 140 21.62 27.50 -2.92
N ALA A 141 21.34 28.10 -1.77
CA ALA A 141 22.20 29.12 -1.16
C ALA A 141 23.58 28.55 -0.79
N ILE A 142 23.65 27.35 -0.20
CA ILE A 142 24.93 26.69 0.10
C ILE A 142 25.68 26.34 -1.18
N GLN A 143 25.00 25.76 -2.17
CA GLN A 143 25.62 25.40 -3.46
C GLN A 143 26.17 26.63 -4.18
N SER A 144 25.41 27.72 -4.25
CA SER A 144 25.85 28.96 -4.91
C SER A 144 27.02 29.65 -4.20
N GLN A 145 27.15 29.51 -2.87
CA GLN A 145 28.32 29.98 -2.14
C GLN A 145 29.56 29.08 -2.34
N LEU A 146 29.36 27.78 -2.58
CA LEU A 146 30.43 26.82 -2.78
C LEU A 146 30.95 26.79 -4.23
N GLU A 147 30.12 27.09 -5.22
CA GLU A 147 30.49 27.18 -6.65
C GLU A 147 31.73 28.08 -6.94
N PRO A 148 31.80 29.33 -6.46
CA PRO A 148 32.98 30.17 -6.67
C PRO A 148 34.22 29.63 -5.95
N LEU A 149 34.05 28.94 -4.82
CA LEU A 149 35.16 28.30 -4.11
C LEU A 149 35.68 27.10 -4.93
N ARG A 150 34.77 26.28 -5.43
CA ARG A 150 35.05 25.08 -6.22
C ARG A 150 35.74 25.43 -7.53
N SER A 151 35.23 26.41 -8.27
CA SER A 151 35.82 26.89 -9.52
C SER A 151 37.21 27.51 -9.33
N ARG A 152 37.44 28.30 -8.27
CA ARG A 152 38.78 28.82 -7.93
C ARG A 152 39.76 27.70 -7.57
N LEU A 153 39.29 26.73 -6.79
CA LEU A 153 40.09 25.59 -6.40
C LEU A 153 40.42 24.65 -7.58
N GLU A 154 39.51 24.50 -8.54
CA GLU A 154 39.74 23.77 -9.80
C GLU A 154 40.73 24.50 -10.73
N LEU A 155 40.69 25.83 -10.77
CA LEU A 155 41.68 26.62 -11.52
C LEU A 155 43.08 26.53 -10.91
N LEU A 156 43.18 26.53 -9.58
CA LEU A 156 44.44 26.32 -8.87
C LEU A 156 44.96 24.88 -9.06
N SER A 157 44.07 23.89 -9.12
CA SER A 157 44.48 22.50 -9.29
C SER A 157 44.92 22.14 -10.71
N ARG A 158 44.56 22.94 -11.73
CA ARG A 158 45.16 22.85 -13.07
C ARG A 158 46.65 23.19 -13.09
N GLY A 159 47.17 23.87 -12.05
CA GLY A 159 48.60 24.17 -11.86
C GLY A 159 49.34 23.27 -10.85
N GLY A 160 48.65 22.39 -10.11
CA GLY A 160 49.24 21.48 -9.11
C GLY A 160 48.17 20.63 -8.39
N GLN A 161 48.53 19.48 -7.80
CA GLN A 161 47.54 18.61 -7.14
C GLN A 161 46.80 19.33 -6.01
N MET A 162 45.47 19.21 -6.03
CA MET A 162 44.60 19.73 -4.98
C MET A 162 44.91 19.02 -3.66
N PRO A 163 45.03 19.72 -2.52
CA PRO A 163 45.30 19.06 -1.25
C PRO A 163 44.16 18.10 -0.88
N ASP A 164 44.48 16.86 -0.47
CA ASP A 164 43.50 15.81 -0.11
C ASP A 164 42.43 16.27 0.88
N TRP A 165 42.78 17.16 1.81
CA TRP A 165 41.85 17.69 2.82
C TRP A 165 40.74 18.56 2.19
N VAL A 166 41.02 19.24 1.09
CA VAL A 166 40.05 20.08 0.36
C VAL A 166 39.07 19.19 -0.38
N GLN A 167 39.57 18.17 -1.06
CA GLN A 167 38.73 17.22 -1.80
C GLN A 167 37.80 16.45 -0.86
N LYS A 168 38.34 15.94 0.26
CA LYS A 168 37.54 15.28 1.30
C LYS A 168 36.50 16.20 1.93
N GLY A 169 36.82 17.49 2.12
CA GLY A 169 35.87 18.49 2.61
C GLY A 169 34.69 18.72 1.66
N LEU A 170 34.97 18.89 0.36
CA LEU A 170 33.95 19.05 -0.69
C LEU A 170 33.07 17.79 -0.81
N GLU A 171 33.67 16.61 -0.76
CA GLU A 171 32.93 15.33 -0.76
C GLU A 171 32.05 15.18 0.47
N HIS A 172 32.55 15.54 1.65
CA HIS A 172 31.78 15.49 2.89
C HIS A 172 30.56 16.43 2.83
N VAL A 173 30.75 17.68 2.42
CA VAL A 173 29.64 18.64 2.23
C VAL A 173 28.65 18.13 1.19
N GLY A 174 29.13 17.61 0.05
CA GLY A 174 28.26 17.01 -0.96
C GLY A 174 27.47 15.80 -0.43
N SER A 175 28.06 14.99 0.44
CA SER A 175 27.39 13.84 1.07
C SER A 175 26.31 14.29 2.06
N LEU A 176 26.56 15.35 2.85
CA LEU A 176 25.58 15.93 3.76
C LEU A 176 24.39 16.53 3.00
N LEU A 177 24.64 17.24 1.90
CA LEU A 177 23.59 17.77 1.04
C LEU A 177 22.72 16.65 0.42
N LYS A 178 23.35 15.59 -0.08
CA LYS A 178 22.62 14.41 -0.60
C LYS A 178 21.80 13.73 0.50
N ALA A 179 22.34 13.59 1.70
CA ALA A 179 21.64 13.02 2.84
C ALA A 179 20.43 13.88 3.25
N ALA A 180 20.56 15.21 3.23
CA ALA A 180 19.45 16.12 3.48
C ALA A 180 18.32 15.95 2.45
N ILE A 181 18.65 15.93 1.14
CA ILE A 181 17.66 15.72 0.06
C ILE A 181 16.99 14.35 0.19
N ALA A 182 17.77 13.30 0.45
CA ALA A 182 17.22 11.96 0.66
C ALA A 182 16.27 11.93 1.88
N GLY A 183 16.66 12.59 2.98
CA GLY A 183 15.83 12.77 4.18
C GLY A 183 14.50 13.45 3.88
N MET A 184 14.49 14.52 3.08
CA MET A 184 13.26 15.20 2.65
C MET A 184 12.33 14.26 1.87
N SER A 185 12.88 13.50 0.92
CA SER A 185 12.09 12.54 0.15
C SER A 185 11.52 11.43 1.05
N GLY A 186 12.27 11.03 2.08
CA GLY A 186 11.83 10.09 3.11
C GLY A 186 10.70 10.64 3.96
N LEU A 187 10.78 11.90 4.38
CA LEU A 187 9.73 12.61 5.11
C LEU A 187 8.47 12.74 4.24
N GLY A 188 8.60 13.16 2.98
CA GLY A 188 7.49 13.23 2.03
C GLY A 188 6.75 11.89 1.86
N LYS A 189 7.52 10.79 1.72
CA LYS A 189 6.95 9.43 1.72
C LYS A 189 6.30 9.07 3.05
N GLY A 190 6.88 9.47 4.18
CA GLY A 190 6.33 9.27 5.51
C GLY A 190 4.98 9.96 5.70
N VAL A 191 4.88 11.22 5.27
CA VAL A 191 3.63 11.99 5.29
C VAL A 191 2.59 11.37 4.37
N GLY A 192 2.98 11.00 3.13
CA GLY A 192 2.08 10.31 2.21
C GLY A 192 1.52 9.01 2.79
N LYS A 193 2.37 8.22 3.46
CA LYS A 193 1.94 7.02 4.19
C LYS A 193 1.01 7.34 5.36
N ALA A 194 1.28 8.40 6.13
CA ALA A 194 0.43 8.82 7.23
C ALA A 194 -0.98 9.22 6.73
N ILE A 195 -1.06 9.98 5.64
CA ILE A 195 -2.34 10.35 4.99
C ILE A 195 -3.07 9.09 4.50
N GLN A 196 -2.34 8.16 3.85
CA GLN A 196 -2.92 6.89 3.42
C GLN A 196 -3.47 6.06 4.59
N LEU A 197 -2.74 6.00 5.72
CA LEU A 197 -3.19 5.33 6.93
C LEU A 197 -4.41 6.00 7.55
N LEU A 198 -4.45 7.34 7.59
CA LEU A 198 -5.62 8.10 8.06
C LEU A 198 -6.84 7.81 7.19
N GLY A 199 -6.68 7.79 5.86
CA GLY A 199 -7.75 7.41 4.94
C GLY A 199 -8.25 5.97 5.18
N MET A 200 -7.33 5.03 5.38
CA MET A 200 -7.68 3.65 5.72
C MET A 200 -8.40 3.55 7.07
N LEU A 201 -7.92 4.24 8.09
CA LEU A 201 -8.52 4.26 9.43
C LEU A 201 -9.89 4.94 9.44
N ALA A 202 -10.11 5.94 8.58
CA ALA A 202 -11.41 6.62 8.46
C ALA A 202 -12.52 5.70 7.92
N LEU A 203 -12.18 4.70 7.11
CA LEU A 203 -13.13 3.69 6.62
C LEU A 203 -13.57 2.71 7.74
N VAL A 204 -12.68 2.43 8.69
CA VAL A 204 -12.92 1.45 9.76
C VAL A 204 -14.19 1.73 10.57
N PRO A 205 -14.45 2.93 11.14
CA PRO A 205 -15.66 3.17 11.91
C PRO A 205 -16.93 3.08 11.07
N VAL A 206 -16.86 3.43 9.78
CA VAL A 206 -18.01 3.30 8.86
C VAL A 206 -18.32 1.82 8.64
N LEU A 207 -17.31 1.01 8.33
CA LEU A 207 -17.48 -0.44 8.15
C LEU A 207 -17.92 -1.12 9.45
N ALA A 208 -17.35 -0.71 10.58
CA ALA A 208 -17.70 -1.25 11.89
C ALA A 208 -19.16 -0.94 12.26
N PHE A 209 -19.67 0.23 11.86
CA PHE A 209 -21.08 0.58 12.05
C PHE A 209 -21.99 -0.40 11.30
N TYR A 210 -21.75 -0.61 10.01
CA TYR A 210 -22.52 -1.56 9.22
C TYR A 210 -22.42 -2.98 9.78
N LEU A 211 -21.20 -3.41 10.14
CA LEU A 211 -20.97 -4.73 10.71
C LEU A 211 -21.65 -4.93 12.07
N LEU A 212 -21.69 -3.92 12.94
CA LEU A 212 -22.39 -3.99 14.23
C LEU A 212 -23.91 -4.06 14.07
N VAL A 213 -24.45 -3.32 13.10
CA VAL A 213 -25.90 -3.32 12.83
C VAL A 213 -26.38 -4.69 12.34
N ASP A 214 -25.62 -5.34 11.47
CA ASP A 214 -25.96 -6.66 10.91
C ASP A 214 -25.22 -7.82 11.60
N TRP A 215 -24.58 -7.57 12.75
CA TRP A 215 -23.69 -8.54 13.39
C TRP A 215 -24.37 -9.87 13.71
N ASP A 216 -25.57 -9.83 14.29
CA ASP A 216 -26.35 -11.04 14.62
C ASP A 216 -26.64 -11.88 13.37
N ARG A 217 -27.02 -11.24 12.26
CA ARG A 217 -27.30 -11.95 11.00
C ARG A 217 -26.05 -12.62 10.44
N ILE A 218 -24.92 -11.92 10.51
CA ILE A 218 -23.61 -12.46 10.07
C ILE A 218 -23.23 -13.65 10.95
N ARG A 219 -23.35 -13.52 12.27
CA ARG A 219 -23.05 -14.58 13.24
C ARG A 219 -23.94 -15.80 13.03
N ASP A 220 -25.25 -15.62 12.92
CA ASP A 220 -26.21 -16.71 12.76
C ASP A 220 -26.01 -17.44 11.42
N GLY A 221 -25.71 -16.70 10.35
CA GLY A 221 -25.36 -17.27 9.06
C GLY A 221 -24.07 -18.10 9.11
N LEU A 222 -23.04 -17.64 9.85
CA LEU A 222 -21.80 -18.39 10.04
C LEU A 222 -21.99 -19.66 10.86
N VAL A 223 -22.78 -19.60 11.94
CA VAL A 223 -23.08 -20.77 12.77
C VAL A 223 -23.87 -21.81 11.97
N GLY A 224 -24.81 -21.37 11.11
CA GLY A 224 -25.60 -22.28 10.26
C GLY A 224 -24.81 -23.01 9.17
N LEU A 225 -23.58 -22.61 8.87
CA LEU A 225 -22.71 -23.28 7.89
C LEU A 225 -21.87 -24.41 8.50
N VAL A 226 -21.76 -24.47 9.82
CA VAL A 226 -21.08 -25.56 10.51
C VAL A 226 -22.14 -26.60 10.88
N PRO A 227 -22.11 -27.81 10.27
CA PRO A 227 -23.06 -28.88 10.58
C PRO A 227 -22.93 -29.39 12.02
#